data_AF-A0A418JIX6-F1
#
_entry.id   AF-A0A418JIX6-F1
#
_cell.length_a   1.000
_cell.length_b   1.000
_cell.length_c   1.000
_cell.angle_alpha   90.00
_cell.angle_beta   90.00
_cell.angle_gamma   90.00
#
_symmetry.space_group_name_H-M   'P 1'
#
loop_
_entity.id
_entity.type
_entity.pdbx_description
1 polymer ?
#
loop_
_entity_poly.entity_id
_entity_poly.type
_entity_poly.pdbx_seq_one_letter_code
_entity_poly.pdbx_strand_id
1 'polypeptide(L)'
;MKFKKCVISFMAFSVLNLAVAPHLIEASEVSSVSAKNSESQNMLEFLATTDSKIVDLLDKIPMEVAEKGTVESAKWLNDNSELKGTFVAEGEYVKFIPEGTKRLARSAGSCAWEVTKATALNFIPWAKILKVKQVAAGLGGFAKLTKLVYHSYKHQRNLGLSKKKALRKAVNNVVSSKKFGNAKVEAIYQFFELDGVFKECF
;
A
#
# COMPACT_ATOMS: atom_id res chain seq x y z
N MET A 1 6.43 11.09 71.70
CA MET A 1 6.10 12.53 71.91
C MET A 1 5.98 13.17 70.53
N LYS A 2 4.93 13.88 70.09
CA LYS A 2 3.58 14.21 70.57
C LYS A 2 2.71 14.23 69.30
N PHE A 3 1.66 13.41 69.26
CA PHE A 3 0.56 13.53 68.31
C PHE A 3 -0.27 14.77 68.68
N LYS A 4 -0.59 15.62 67.71
CA LYS A 4 -1.67 16.61 67.85
C LYS A 4 -2.83 16.20 66.93
N LYS A 5 -3.89 15.76 67.60
CA LYS A 5 -5.31 15.75 67.19
C LYS A 5 -5.73 17.21 66.90
N CYS A 6 -6.79 17.58 66.18
CA CYS A 6 -8.23 17.24 66.23
C CYS A 6 -8.88 18.27 65.25
N VAL A 7 -9.84 18.02 64.36
CA VAL A 7 -11.33 17.96 64.53
C VAL A 7 -11.90 18.49 63.19
N ILE A 8 -12.53 17.65 62.37
CA ILE A 8 -13.99 17.58 62.10
C ILE A 8 -14.65 18.93 61.81
N SER A 9 -15.16 19.09 60.59
CA SER A 9 -16.44 19.78 60.38
C SER A 9 -17.17 19.20 59.17
N PHE A 10 -18.31 18.59 59.48
CA PHE A 10 -19.39 18.22 58.56
C PHE A 10 -20.04 19.49 58.00
N MET A 11 -20.30 19.55 56.69
CA MET A 11 -21.44 20.26 56.13
C MET A 11 -21.86 19.56 54.84
N ALA A 12 -22.98 18.86 54.94
CA ALA A 12 -23.79 18.41 53.82
C ALA A 12 -24.54 19.61 53.22
N PHE A 13 -24.62 19.73 51.90
CA PHE A 13 -25.73 20.41 51.23
C PHE A 13 -25.99 19.76 49.86
N SER A 14 -27.06 18.96 49.85
CA SER A 14 -28.16 18.93 48.88
C SER A 14 -27.88 19.09 47.39
N VAL A 15 -28.05 17.97 46.69
CA VAL A 15 -28.83 17.76 45.45
C VAL A 15 -29.34 19.04 44.76
N LEU A 16 -28.84 19.30 43.56
CA LEU A 16 -29.64 19.87 42.48
C LEU A 16 -29.46 19.00 41.23
N ASN A 17 -30.47 18.20 40.93
CA ASN A 17 -30.67 17.60 39.62
C ASN A 17 -31.04 18.72 38.64
N LEU A 18 -30.16 19.02 37.68
CA LEU A 18 -30.59 19.63 36.43
C LEU A 18 -30.56 18.54 35.36
N ALA A 19 -31.75 18.10 35.00
CA ALA A 19 -31.99 17.23 33.85
C ALA A 19 -31.51 17.95 32.59
N VAL A 20 -30.35 17.55 32.07
CA VAL A 20 -30.06 17.68 30.64
C VAL A 20 -30.48 16.37 30.03
N ALA A 21 -31.64 16.39 29.37
CA ALA A 21 -32.06 15.28 28.53
C ALA A 21 -30.95 15.01 27.49
N PRO A 22 -30.42 13.78 27.38
CA PRO A 22 -29.74 13.42 26.15
C PRO A 22 -30.83 13.37 25.08
N HIS A 23 -30.79 14.31 24.12
CA HIS A 23 -31.37 14.02 22.83
C HIS A 23 -30.70 12.75 22.33
N LEU A 24 -31.44 11.65 22.40
CA LEU A 24 -31.19 10.42 21.66
C LEU A 24 -31.11 10.83 20.19
N ILE A 25 -29.89 11.07 19.72
CA ILE A 25 -29.57 10.86 18.32
C ILE A 25 -29.63 9.35 18.18
N GLU A 26 -30.81 8.87 17.80
CA GLU A 26 -31.00 7.55 17.25
C GLU A 26 -30.24 7.54 15.93
N ALA A 27 -28.93 7.26 16.01
CA ALA A 27 -28.18 6.79 14.87
C ALA A 27 -28.84 5.47 14.49
N SER A 28 -29.68 5.50 13.46
CA SER A 28 -30.20 4.28 12.88
C SER A 28 -28.99 3.45 12.50
N GLU A 29 -28.83 2.31 13.16
CA GLU A 29 -27.94 1.26 12.72
C GLU A 29 -28.47 0.82 11.34
N VAL A 30 -27.97 1.48 10.30
CA VAL A 30 -28.04 0.97 8.95
C VAL A 30 -27.13 -0.25 8.94
N SER A 31 -27.79 -1.38 9.27
CA SER A 31 -27.42 -2.76 8.99
C SER A 31 -26.04 -2.89 8.41
N SER A 32 -25.12 -3.36 9.25
CA SER A 32 -23.83 -3.95 8.90
C SER A 32 -23.89 -4.58 7.51
N VAL A 33 -23.44 -3.82 6.51
CA VAL A 33 -23.02 -4.38 5.23
C VAL A 33 -21.91 -5.35 5.60
N SER A 34 -22.23 -6.63 5.44
CA SER A 34 -21.33 -7.77 5.52
C SER A 34 -19.89 -7.34 5.33
N ALA A 35 -19.13 -7.36 6.44
CA ALA A 35 -17.69 -7.36 6.40
C ALA A 35 -17.26 -8.61 5.64
N LYS A 36 -17.24 -8.51 4.30
CA LYS A 36 -16.49 -9.42 3.46
C LYS A 36 -15.07 -9.30 3.96
N ASN A 37 -14.57 -10.39 4.52
CA ASN A 37 -13.20 -10.61 4.92
C ASN A 37 -12.29 -10.20 3.75
N SER A 38 -11.86 -8.94 3.71
CA SER A 38 -10.94 -8.44 2.70
C SER A 38 -9.57 -8.93 3.13
N GLU A 39 -9.18 -10.09 2.61
CA GLU A 39 -7.80 -10.53 2.74
C GLU A 39 -6.92 -9.40 2.17
N SER A 40 -6.15 -8.72 3.01
CA SER A 40 -5.23 -7.69 2.56
C SER A 40 -4.21 -8.35 1.64
N GLN A 41 -4.36 -8.09 0.34
CA GLN A 41 -3.43 -8.56 -0.68
C GLN A 41 -2.20 -7.67 -0.64
N ASN A 42 -1.02 -8.28 -0.61
CA ASN A 42 0.23 -7.54 -0.74
C ASN A 42 0.50 -7.21 -2.23
N MET A 43 1.45 -6.30 -2.45
CA MET A 43 1.88 -5.86 -3.78
C MET A 43 2.23 -7.04 -4.71
N LEU A 44 2.81 -8.12 -4.19
CA LEU A 44 3.12 -9.31 -5.00
C LEU A 44 1.87 -10.00 -5.53
N GLU A 45 0.91 -10.32 -4.66
CA GLU A 45 -0.35 -10.96 -5.07
C GLU A 45 -1.11 -10.08 -6.07
N PHE A 46 -1.09 -8.77 -5.84
CA PHE A 46 -1.70 -7.79 -6.71
C PHE A 46 -1.05 -7.74 -8.11
N LEU A 47 0.28 -7.60 -8.20
CA LEU A 47 0.98 -7.52 -9.48
C LEU A 47 0.98 -8.85 -10.23
N ALA A 48 0.97 -9.98 -9.53
CA ALA A 48 0.99 -11.30 -10.16
C ALA A 48 -0.37 -11.75 -10.70
N THR A 49 -1.47 -11.24 -10.13
CA THR A 49 -2.84 -11.56 -10.56
C THR A 49 -3.46 -10.49 -11.45
N THR A 50 -2.70 -9.43 -11.76
CA THR A 50 -3.13 -8.37 -12.65
C THR A 50 -2.31 -8.47 -13.93
N ASP A 51 -2.99 -8.68 -15.05
CA ASP A 51 -2.41 -8.50 -16.39
C ASP A 51 -2.27 -7.00 -16.64
N SER A 52 -1.24 -6.44 -16.00
CA SER A 52 -1.06 -5.01 -15.88
C SER A 52 -0.25 -4.54 -17.07
N LYS A 53 -0.91 -3.96 -18.06
CA LYS A 53 -0.26 -3.14 -19.10
C LYS A 53 0.73 -2.11 -18.51
N ILE A 54 0.55 -1.70 -17.25
CA ILE A 54 1.51 -0.84 -16.52
C ILE A 54 2.80 -1.60 -16.19
N VAL A 55 2.74 -2.87 -15.78
CA VAL A 55 3.95 -3.70 -15.57
C VAL A 55 4.71 -3.89 -16.88
N ASP A 56 4.01 -4.06 -18.01
CA ASP A 56 4.65 -4.12 -19.33
C ASP A 56 5.32 -2.78 -19.70
N LEU A 57 4.69 -1.66 -19.39
CA LEU A 57 5.30 -0.33 -19.56
C LEU A 57 6.53 -0.15 -18.67
N LEU A 58 6.48 -0.62 -17.43
CA LEU A 58 7.65 -0.64 -16.53
C LEU A 58 8.78 -1.50 -17.10
N ASP A 59 8.47 -2.56 -17.87
CA ASP A 59 9.47 -3.35 -18.56
C ASP A 59 10.05 -2.61 -19.78
N LYS A 60 9.19 -1.97 -20.58
CA LYS A 60 9.57 -1.33 -21.83
C LYS A 60 10.30 0.01 -21.66
N ILE A 61 10.03 0.78 -20.61
CA ILE A 61 10.71 2.06 -20.41
C ILE A 61 12.23 1.86 -20.33
N PRO A 62 13.05 2.52 -21.17
CA PRO A 62 14.50 2.40 -21.11
C PRO A 62 15.04 2.94 -19.77
N MET A 63 16.07 2.30 -19.22
CA MET A 63 16.65 2.75 -17.94
C MET A 63 17.21 4.18 -18.04
N GLU A 64 17.76 4.55 -19.19
CA GLU A 64 18.34 5.86 -19.46
C GLU A 64 17.28 6.98 -19.44
N VAL A 65 16.03 6.64 -19.72
CA VAL A 65 14.89 7.57 -19.58
C VAL A 65 14.41 7.56 -18.13
N ALA A 66 14.27 6.36 -17.56
CA ALA A 66 13.72 6.16 -16.22
C ALA A 66 14.58 6.84 -15.13
N GLU A 67 15.90 6.89 -15.31
CA GLU A 67 16.87 7.49 -14.40
C GLU A 67 16.97 9.02 -14.51
N LYS A 68 16.42 9.65 -15.57
CA LYS A 68 16.39 11.12 -15.69
C LYS A 68 15.46 11.79 -14.69
N GLY A 69 14.50 11.03 -14.14
CA GLY A 69 13.58 11.51 -13.12
C GLY A 69 12.13 11.19 -13.43
N THR A 70 11.25 11.63 -12.53
CA THR A 70 9.81 11.36 -12.59
C THR A 70 9.14 12.06 -13.77
N VAL A 71 9.60 13.27 -14.14
CA VAL A 71 9.03 14.06 -15.24
C VAL A 71 9.25 13.38 -16.59
N GLU A 72 10.48 13.02 -16.90
CA GLU A 72 10.88 12.35 -18.14
C GLU A 72 10.26 10.97 -18.24
N SER A 73 10.19 10.25 -17.12
CA SER A 73 9.53 8.96 -17.04
C SER A 73 8.03 9.08 -17.34
N ALA A 74 7.33 10.03 -16.71
CA ALA A 74 5.92 10.26 -16.94
C ALA A 74 5.64 10.65 -18.41
N LYS A 75 6.48 11.52 -18.99
CA LYS A 75 6.39 11.89 -20.40
C LYS A 75 6.52 10.66 -21.31
N TRP A 76 7.59 9.88 -21.13
CA TRP A 76 7.80 8.68 -21.93
C TRP A 76 6.66 7.68 -21.79
N LEU A 77 6.16 7.46 -20.57
CA LEU A 77 5.04 6.56 -20.32
C LEU A 77 3.77 7.01 -21.05
N ASN A 78 3.46 8.31 -21.05
CA ASN A 78 2.33 8.84 -21.83
C ASN A 78 2.52 8.65 -23.33
N ASP A 79 3.72 8.91 -23.85
CA ASP A 79 4.03 8.79 -25.29
C ASP A 79 4.01 7.33 -25.78
N ASN A 80 4.10 6.35 -24.88
CA ASN A 80 4.24 4.92 -25.20
C ASN A 80 3.11 4.05 -24.61
N SER A 81 2.04 4.65 -24.10
CA SER A 81 0.94 3.96 -23.43
C SER A 81 -0.36 4.07 -24.20
N GLU A 82 -1.07 2.95 -24.29
CA GLU A 82 -2.46 2.88 -24.78
C GLU A 82 -3.49 2.88 -23.64
N LEU A 83 -3.05 3.12 -22.40
CA LEU A 83 -3.92 3.16 -21.24
C LEU A 83 -4.82 4.40 -21.28
N LYS A 84 -6.10 4.21 -20.94
CA LYS A 84 -7.05 5.31 -20.77
C LYS A 84 -6.78 6.06 -19.46
N GLY A 85 -5.87 7.02 -19.52
CA GLY A 85 -5.44 7.83 -18.39
C GLY A 85 -4.13 8.56 -18.68
N THR A 86 -3.57 9.20 -17.66
CA THR A 86 -2.35 10.01 -17.81
C THR A 86 -1.39 9.72 -16.67
N PHE A 87 -0.13 9.49 -17.01
CA PHE A 87 0.97 9.48 -16.06
C PHE A 87 1.39 10.92 -15.72
N VAL A 88 1.44 11.24 -14.44
CA VAL A 88 1.87 12.54 -13.94
C VAL A 88 3.05 12.38 -12.98
N ALA A 89 4.00 13.31 -13.07
CA ALA A 89 5.06 13.42 -12.09
C ALA A 89 4.57 14.26 -10.90
N GLU A 90 4.65 13.71 -9.70
CA GLU A 90 4.26 14.40 -8.47
C GLU A 90 5.31 14.11 -7.40
N GLY A 91 6.27 15.03 -7.25
CA GLY A 91 7.41 14.84 -6.37
C GLY A 91 8.23 13.60 -6.75
N GLU A 92 8.43 12.69 -5.80
CA GLU A 92 9.16 11.43 -6.00
C GLU A 92 8.32 10.32 -6.68
N TYR A 93 7.05 10.59 -7.02
CA TYR A 93 6.12 9.62 -7.57
C TYR A 93 5.87 9.85 -9.06
N VAL A 94 5.68 8.74 -9.79
CA VAL A 94 5.06 8.73 -11.12
C VAL A 94 3.70 8.07 -10.95
N LYS A 95 2.63 8.86 -11.05
CA LYS A 95 1.26 8.43 -10.76
C LYS A 95 0.47 8.26 -12.05
N PHE A 96 -0.20 7.13 -12.22
CA PHE A 96 -1.19 6.94 -13.26
C PHE A 96 -2.57 7.42 -12.78
N ILE A 97 -3.18 8.34 -13.50
CA ILE A 97 -4.53 8.86 -13.26
C ILE A 97 -5.44 8.31 -14.35
N PRO A 98 -6.33 7.33 -14.05
CA PRO A 98 -7.28 6.83 -15.03
C PRO A 98 -8.19 7.94 -15.56
N GLU A 99 -8.56 7.84 -16.84
CA GLU A 99 -9.53 8.75 -17.45
C GLU A 99 -10.89 8.64 -16.75
N GLY A 100 -11.61 9.76 -16.64
CA GLY A 100 -12.91 9.80 -15.96
C GLY A 100 -12.82 9.76 -14.43
N THR A 101 -11.62 9.74 -13.85
CA THR A 101 -11.49 9.85 -12.39
C THR A 101 -11.91 11.24 -11.93
N LYS A 102 -13.04 11.33 -11.22
CA LYS A 102 -13.49 12.56 -10.58
C LYS A 102 -12.64 12.80 -9.33
N ARG A 103 -12.04 13.99 -9.19
CA ARG A 103 -11.44 14.40 -7.91
C ARG A 103 -12.56 14.52 -6.89
N LEU A 104 -12.73 13.51 -6.04
CA LEU A 104 -13.69 13.59 -4.94
C LEU A 104 -13.15 14.61 -3.92
N ALA A 105 -13.99 15.57 -3.55
CA ALA A 105 -13.68 16.52 -2.48
C ALA A 105 -13.54 15.75 -1.15
N ARG A 106 -12.44 15.98 -0.44
CA ARG A 106 -12.07 15.33 0.84
C ARG A 106 -13.21 15.35 1.85
N SER A 107 -13.54 14.20 2.42
CA SER A 107 -13.91 14.11 3.84
C SER A 107 -12.65 13.73 4.63
N ALA A 108 -12.48 14.29 5.83
CA ALA A 108 -11.34 13.97 6.69
C ALA A 108 -11.50 12.53 7.21
N GLY A 109 -10.81 11.57 6.59
CA GLY A 109 -10.72 10.20 7.11
C GLY A 109 -10.65 9.08 6.08
N SER A 110 -10.99 9.31 4.81
CA SER A 110 -10.84 8.32 3.74
C SER A 110 -9.83 8.80 2.71
N CYS A 111 -9.04 7.90 2.12
CA CYS A 111 -8.23 8.27 0.97
C CYS A 111 -9.11 8.93 -0.07
N ALA A 112 -8.68 10.08 -0.58
CA ALA A 112 -9.37 10.80 -1.66
C ALA A 112 -9.41 10.02 -2.99
N TRP A 113 -8.92 8.78 -3.00
CA TRP A 113 -8.75 7.93 -4.17
C TRP A 113 -9.05 6.47 -3.81
N GLU A 114 -9.92 5.83 -4.58
CA GLU A 114 -9.99 4.37 -4.60
C GLU A 114 -8.68 3.83 -5.17
N VAL A 115 -7.92 3.11 -4.35
CA VAL A 115 -6.72 2.43 -4.88
C VAL A 115 -7.23 1.24 -5.71
N THR A 116 -7.07 1.35 -7.02
CA THR A 116 -7.48 0.31 -7.97
C THR A 116 -6.26 -0.44 -8.49
N LYS A 117 -6.52 -1.48 -9.30
CA LYS A 117 -5.48 -2.23 -10.01
C LYS A 117 -4.49 -1.36 -10.79
N ALA A 118 -4.97 -0.25 -11.34
CA ALA A 118 -4.16 0.65 -12.16
C ALA A 118 -3.36 1.68 -11.34
N THR A 119 -3.67 1.90 -10.07
CA THR A 119 -3.11 3.01 -9.28
C THR A 119 -2.25 2.59 -8.10
N ALA A 120 -2.07 1.29 -7.84
CA ALA A 120 -1.26 0.83 -6.71
C ALA A 120 0.20 1.31 -6.75
N LEU A 121 0.78 1.43 -7.95
CA LEU A 121 2.15 1.91 -8.12
C LEU A 121 2.29 3.42 -7.83
N ASN A 122 1.18 4.18 -7.82
CA ASN A 122 1.19 5.62 -7.54
C ASN A 122 1.70 5.95 -6.14
N PHE A 123 1.67 4.98 -5.23
CA PHE A 123 2.07 5.13 -3.84
C PHE A 123 3.48 4.61 -3.57
N ILE A 124 4.21 4.23 -4.62
CA ILE A 124 5.58 3.77 -4.51
C ILE A 124 6.48 4.84 -5.10
N PRO A 125 7.47 5.34 -4.34
CA PRO A 125 8.47 6.24 -4.88
C PRO A 125 9.13 5.64 -6.12
N TRP A 126 9.29 6.45 -7.16
CA TRP A 126 9.84 6.03 -8.45
C TRP A 126 11.20 5.36 -8.30
N ALA A 127 12.06 5.90 -7.43
CA ALA A 127 13.37 5.32 -7.12
C ALA A 127 13.30 3.88 -6.59
N LYS A 128 12.25 3.50 -5.85
CA LYS A 128 12.06 2.10 -5.41
C LYS A 128 11.66 1.21 -6.58
N ILE A 129 10.81 1.69 -7.48
CA ILE A 129 10.44 0.98 -8.71
C ILE A 129 11.68 0.75 -9.59
N LEU A 130 12.56 1.75 -9.75
CA LEU A 130 13.81 1.63 -10.52
C LEU A 130 14.75 0.56 -9.95
N LYS A 131 14.93 0.53 -8.62
CA LYS A 131 15.75 -0.50 -7.96
C LYS A 131 15.23 -1.91 -8.26
N VAL A 132 13.91 -2.08 -8.29
CA VAL A 132 13.29 -3.36 -8.66
C VAL A 132 13.50 -3.66 -10.14
N LYS A 133 13.26 -2.68 -11.02
CA LYS A 133 13.45 -2.83 -12.48
C LYS A 133 14.87 -3.27 -12.84
N GLN A 134 15.89 -2.71 -12.19
CA GLN A 134 17.29 -3.11 -12.41
C GLN A 134 17.54 -4.59 -12.09
N VAL A 135 16.97 -5.10 -11.00
CA VAL A 135 17.05 -6.54 -10.66
C VAL A 135 16.22 -7.36 -11.65
N ALA A 136 15.04 -6.87 -11.99
CA ALA A 136 14.10 -7.56 -12.85
C ALA A 136 14.64 -7.73 -14.28
N ALA A 137 15.37 -6.74 -14.80
CA ALA A 137 16.02 -6.82 -16.11
C ALA A 137 16.94 -8.06 -16.23
N GLY A 138 17.72 -8.36 -15.20
CA GLY A 138 18.57 -9.57 -15.14
C GLY A 138 17.80 -10.89 -14.98
N LEU A 139 16.49 -10.82 -14.77
CA LEU A 139 15.58 -11.97 -14.60
C LEU A 139 14.54 -12.08 -15.73
N GLY A 140 14.68 -11.28 -16.80
CA GLY A 140 13.78 -11.28 -17.95
C GLY A 140 12.59 -10.33 -17.81
N GLY A 141 12.71 -9.30 -16.99
CA GLY A 141 11.71 -8.24 -16.79
C GLY A 141 10.97 -8.33 -15.46
N PHE A 142 10.30 -7.24 -15.12
CA PHE A 142 9.42 -6.98 -13.99
C PHE A 142 8.26 -7.96 -13.96
N ALA A 143 7.61 -8.20 -15.10
CA ALA A 143 6.55 -9.20 -15.22
C ALA A 143 7.08 -10.60 -14.86
N LYS A 144 8.24 -10.98 -15.40
CA LYS A 144 8.86 -12.28 -15.15
C LYS A 144 9.30 -12.43 -13.70
N LEU A 145 9.96 -11.42 -13.11
CA LEU A 145 10.33 -11.38 -11.70
C LEU A 145 9.09 -11.59 -10.82
N THR A 146 8.03 -10.82 -11.05
CA THR A 146 6.78 -10.90 -10.27
C THR A 146 6.19 -12.30 -10.32
N LYS A 147 6.10 -12.90 -11.52
CA LYS A 147 5.58 -14.26 -11.71
C LYS A 147 6.42 -15.32 -11.00
N LEU A 148 7.76 -15.23 -11.09
CA LEU A 148 8.67 -16.15 -10.43
C LEU A 148 8.55 -16.07 -8.90
N VAL A 149 8.53 -14.85 -8.35
CA VAL A 149 8.39 -14.64 -6.91
C VAL A 149 7.01 -15.11 -6.44
N TYR A 150 5.95 -14.84 -7.18
CA TYR A 150 4.58 -15.27 -6.84
C TYR A 150 4.44 -16.79 -6.83
N HIS A 151 4.98 -17.48 -7.83
CA HIS A 151 4.98 -18.94 -7.85
C HIS A 151 5.75 -19.53 -6.66
N SER A 152 6.94 -18.99 -6.37
CA SER A 152 7.72 -19.40 -5.20
C SER A 152 6.99 -19.11 -3.89
N TYR A 153 6.33 -17.96 -3.78
CA TYR A 153 5.51 -17.57 -2.64
C TYR A 153 4.36 -18.53 -2.40
N LYS A 154 3.57 -18.87 -3.43
CA LYS A 154 2.49 -19.87 -3.33
C LYS A 154 3.02 -21.22 -2.86
N HIS A 155 4.15 -21.67 -3.41
CA HIS A 155 4.79 -22.89 -2.93
C HIS A 155 5.17 -22.81 -1.45
N GLN A 156 5.81 -21.72 -1.00
CA GLN A 156 6.16 -21.52 0.42
C GLN A 156 4.93 -21.43 1.34
N ARG A 157 3.81 -20.85 0.87
CA ARG A 157 2.53 -20.82 1.61
C ARG A 157 1.93 -22.21 1.75
N ASN A 158 2.01 -23.04 0.72
CA ASN A 158 1.54 -24.43 0.77
C ASN A 158 2.36 -25.30 1.75
N LEU A 159 3.60 -24.90 2.07
CA LEU A 159 4.42 -25.51 3.12
C LEU A 159 4.07 -25.04 4.54
N GLY A 160 3.02 -24.22 4.72
CA GLY A 160 2.56 -23.76 6.03
C GLY A 160 3.31 -22.53 6.59
N LEU A 161 4.23 -21.91 5.82
CA LEU A 161 4.91 -20.70 6.26
C LEU A 161 3.96 -19.50 6.31
N SER A 162 4.09 -18.61 7.31
CA SER A 162 3.33 -17.36 7.39
C SER A 162 3.55 -16.46 6.16
N LYS A 163 2.60 -15.56 5.82
CA LYS A 163 2.68 -14.69 4.63
C LYS A 163 4.04 -13.99 4.52
N LYS A 164 4.49 -13.34 5.59
CA LYS A 164 5.78 -12.65 5.69
C LYS A 164 6.98 -13.59 5.48
N LYS A 165 7.00 -14.75 6.15
CA LYS A 165 8.09 -15.74 6.02
C LYS A 165 8.13 -16.34 4.61
N ALA A 166 6.96 -16.66 4.05
CA ALA A 166 6.82 -17.20 2.71
C ALA A 166 7.31 -16.21 1.65
N LEU A 167 6.94 -14.93 1.76
CA LEU A 167 7.39 -13.88 0.86
C LEU A 167 8.90 -13.69 0.92
N ARG A 168 9.46 -13.54 2.13
CA ARG A 168 10.91 -13.39 2.30
C ARG A 168 11.68 -14.56 1.69
N LYS A 169 11.22 -15.80 1.95
CA LYS A 169 11.84 -17.00 1.40
C LYS A 169 11.68 -17.10 -0.12
N ALA A 170 10.53 -16.70 -0.66
CA ALA A 170 10.29 -16.66 -2.10
C ALA A 170 11.23 -15.67 -2.82
N VAL A 171 11.37 -14.45 -2.30
CA VAL A 171 12.29 -13.45 -2.84
C VAL A 171 13.73 -13.95 -2.74
N ASN A 172 14.14 -14.50 -1.61
CA ASN A 172 15.48 -15.08 -1.45
C ASN A 172 15.74 -16.18 -2.49
N ASN A 173 14.81 -17.10 -2.70
CA ASN A 173 14.97 -18.20 -3.65
C ASN A 173 15.12 -17.69 -5.10
N VAL A 174 14.34 -16.69 -5.50
CA VAL A 174 14.37 -16.16 -6.87
C VAL A 174 15.59 -15.28 -7.10
N VAL A 175 15.87 -14.35 -6.19
CA VAL A 175 16.87 -13.28 -6.40
C VAL A 175 18.27 -13.76 -6.01
N SER A 176 18.44 -14.54 -4.94
CA SER A 176 19.77 -15.01 -4.53
C SER A 176 20.37 -16.02 -5.52
N SER A 177 19.53 -16.68 -6.32
CA SER A 177 19.96 -17.60 -7.39
C SER A 177 20.87 -16.95 -8.44
N LYS A 178 20.88 -15.62 -8.53
CA LYS A 178 21.66 -14.82 -9.49
C LYS A 178 22.83 -14.06 -8.87
N LYS A 179 23.20 -14.36 -7.62
CA LYS A 179 24.27 -13.65 -6.87
C LYS A 179 24.02 -12.14 -6.71
N PHE A 180 22.78 -11.68 -6.76
CA PHE A 180 22.47 -10.30 -6.38
C PHE A 180 22.80 -10.09 -4.90
N GLY A 181 23.46 -8.98 -4.56
CA GLY A 181 23.82 -8.67 -3.17
C GLY A 181 22.60 -8.51 -2.26
N ASN A 182 22.78 -8.75 -0.95
CA ASN A 182 21.72 -8.73 0.06
C ASN A 182 20.85 -7.47 0.03
N ALA A 183 21.44 -6.31 -0.26
CA ALA A 183 20.70 -5.04 -0.36
C ALA A 183 19.63 -5.05 -1.47
N LYS A 184 19.91 -5.72 -2.60
CA LYS A 184 18.95 -5.85 -3.71
C LYS A 184 17.82 -6.82 -3.33
N VAL A 185 18.17 -7.94 -2.69
CA VAL A 185 17.20 -8.92 -2.20
C VAL A 185 16.22 -8.27 -1.21
N GLU A 186 16.73 -7.50 -0.26
CA GLU A 186 15.91 -6.79 0.72
C GLU A 186 15.05 -5.70 0.06
N ALA A 187 15.57 -4.97 -0.94
CA ALA A 187 14.78 -3.99 -1.68
C ALA A 187 13.59 -4.64 -2.43
N ILE A 188 13.80 -5.81 -3.05
CA ILE A 188 12.72 -6.58 -3.70
C ILE A 188 11.71 -7.06 -2.66
N TYR A 189 12.19 -7.59 -1.53
CA TYR A 189 11.33 -8.03 -0.46
C TYR A 189 10.46 -6.89 0.07
N GLN A 190 11.05 -5.74 0.40
CA GLN A 190 10.32 -4.57 0.88
C GLN A 190 9.31 -4.06 -0.14
N PHE A 191 9.66 -4.08 -1.44
CA PHE A 191 8.73 -3.70 -2.50
C PHE A 191 7.49 -4.60 -2.54
N PHE A 192 7.68 -5.92 -2.47
CA PHE A 192 6.58 -6.88 -2.52
C PHE A 192 5.84 -7.03 -1.19
N GLU A 193 6.50 -6.73 -0.06
CA GLU A 193 5.91 -6.73 1.29
C GLU A 193 4.99 -5.56 1.50
N LEU A 194 4.99 -4.53 0.65
CA LEU A 194 4.01 -3.45 0.73
C LEU A 194 2.61 -4.08 0.73
N ASP A 195 2.02 -4.17 1.93
CA ASP A 195 0.77 -4.89 2.25
C ASP A 195 -0.45 -4.17 1.66
N GLY A 196 -0.19 -3.21 0.78
CA GLY A 196 -1.14 -2.22 0.36
C GLY A 196 -0.99 -0.94 1.15
N VAL A 197 -0.67 0.12 0.43
CA VAL A 197 -1.13 1.47 0.78
C VAL A 197 -2.67 1.54 0.89
N PHE A 198 -3.36 0.43 0.59
CA PHE A 198 -4.76 0.12 0.84
C PHE A 198 -5.21 0.25 2.31
N LYS A 199 -4.38 -0.02 3.32
CA LYS A 199 -4.86 0.01 4.73
C LYS A 199 -5.24 1.39 5.28
N GLU A 200 -4.73 2.47 4.69
CA GLU A 200 -5.11 3.84 5.09
C GLU A 200 -6.12 4.48 4.12
N CYS A 201 -6.55 3.72 3.11
CA CYS A 201 -7.57 4.11 2.15
C CYS A 201 -8.93 3.43 2.34
N PHE A 202 -9.02 2.50 3.29
CA PHE A 202 -10.21 1.70 3.61
C PHE A 202 -10.38 1.56 5.11
#